data_AF-A0A7K3Y4T3-F1
#
_entry.id   AF-A0A7K3Y4T3-F1
#
_cell.length_a   1.000
_cell.length_b   1.000
_cell.length_c   1.000
_cell.angle_alpha   90.00
_cell.angle_beta   90.00
_cell.angle_gamma   90.00
#
_symmetry.space_group_name_H-M   'P 1'
#
loop_
_entity.id
_entity.type
_entity.pdbx_description
1 polymer ?
#
loop_
_entity_poly.entity_id
_entity_poly.type
_entity_poly.pdbx_seq_one_letter_code
_entity_poly.pdbx_strand_id
1 'polypeptide(L)'
;MIILHSFWTDGATGAFHVWGEDTTLPWKTPARRGRKPKRPPTLPHPFAADHVALTEALGGSGEPGMAAILLPAAGSDPLPSPGCDPGSVIPDLADCSSYLVPTISMSIPIAHLADLPAGTRYGATHQFWAQVARFALGLVVQQSFVPGPRGWEALIRGEDRDRVIRLTRALPPACRFWAAGGGGRPPDPEALVTSFLNHTVHEIVTGALEDRPLLPKPRGRPRKKIPPGEQWVEILSGRRDDFTGDAPEITRFSGELDEWLSPKIDPGPLRACFRLEEPEEEESDEWRLSFHLQATDDPGIVIPAADVWDRRGEA
;
A
#
# COMPACT_ATOMS: atom_id res chain seq x y z
N MET A 1 6.67 -7.22 -28.05
CA MET A 1 5.42 -7.09 -27.26
C MET A 1 5.80 -7.02 -25.79
N ILE A 2 5.26 -6.05 -25.05
CA ILE A 2 5.74 -5.72 -23.71
C ILE A 2 4.86 -6.37 -22.64
N ILE A 3 5.50 -6.96 -21.63
CA ILE A 3 4.86 -7.44 -20.41
C ILE A 3 5.25 -6.48 -19.28
N LEU A 4 4.27 -5.81 -18.66
CA LEU A 4 4.50 -4.86 -17.60
C LEU A 4 4.61 -5.53 -16.23
N HIS A 5 5.59 -5.09 -15.46
CA HIS A 5 5.90 -5.53 -14.10
C HIS A 5 5.97 -4.34 -13.17
N SER A 6 5.57 -4.53 -11.92
CA SER A 6 5.59 -3.44 -10.94
C SER A 6 6.07 -3.85 -9.57
N PHE A 7 6.60 -2.88 -8.85
CA PHE A 7 6.92 -2.99 -7.44
C PHE A 7 6.63 -1.68 -6.71
N TRP A 8 6.41 -1.82 -5.41
CA TRP A 8 6.17 -0.72 -4.50
C TRP A 8 7.42 -0.48 -3.66
N THR A 9 7.80 0.79 -3.49
CA THR A 9 8.78 1.20 -2.48
C THR A 9 8.09 2.09 -1.47
N ASP A 10 8.12 1.66 -0.21
CA ASP A 10 7.60 2.47 0.90
C ASP A 10 8.53 3.67 1.18
N GLY A 11 7.95 4.75 1.68
CA GLY A 11 8.59 6.03 1.94
C GLY A 11 7.57 7.03 2.46
N ALA A 12 7.98 8.29 2.67
CA ALA A 12 7.07 9.34 3.12
C ALA A 12 5.85 9.48 2.20
N THR A 13 6.09 9.55 0.89
CA THR A 13 5.05 9.57 -0.15
C THR A 13 4.85 8.21 -0.83
N GLY A 14 5.80 7.29 -0.61
CA GLY A 14 5.92 6.05 -1.36
C GLY A 14 6.10 6.27 -2.88
N ALA A 15 6.35 5.19 -3.62
CA ALA A 15 6.42 5.24 -5.08
C ALA A 15 6.07 3.90 -5.72
N PHE A 16 5.21 3.96 -6.72
CA PHE A 16 4.87 2.83 -7.57
C PHE A 16 5.74 2.85 -8.82
N HIS A 17 6.50 1.78 -9.03
CA HIS A 17 7.44 1.65 -10.14
C HIS A 17 6.91 0.65 -11.16
N VAL A 18 6.96 1.01 -12.43
CA VAL A 18 6.62 0.12 -13.55
C VAL A 18 7.84 -0.05 -14.45
N TRP A 19 8.15 -1.28 -14.81
CA TRP A 19 9.09 -1.63 -15.87
C TRP A 19 8.47 -2.70 -16.76
N GLY A 20 9.16 -3.13 -17.83
CA GLY A 20 8.61 -4.15 -18.71
C GLY A 20 9.65 -4.98 -19.43
N GLU A 21 9.26 -6.20 -19.76
CA GLU A 21 10.03 -7.12 -20.60
C GLU A 21 9.50 -7.05 -22.03
N ASP A 22 10.36 -6.70 -23.00
CA ASP A 22 10.01 -6.74 -24.41
C ASP A 22 10.38 -8.10 -25.03
N THR A 23 9.36 -8.90 -25.30
CA THR A 23 9.48 -10.24 -25.89
C THR A 23 10.04 -10.24 -27.32
N THR A 24 10.14 -9.08 -28.00
CA THR A 24 10.77 -8.98 -29.33
C THR A 24 12.29 -8.81 -29.28
N LEU A 25 12.86 -8.54 -28.11
CA LEU A 25 14.31 -8.39 -27.94
C LEU A 25 15.00 -9.73 -27.66
N PRO A 26 16.27 -9.89 -28.06
CA PRO A 26 17.01 -11.13 -27.81
C PRO A 26 17.28 -11.36 -26.32
N TRP A 27 17.00 -12.56 -25.84
CA TRP A 27 17.15 -12.90 -24.41
C TRP A 27 18.59 -13.02 -23.93
N LYS A 28 19.53 -13.24 -24.86
CA LYS A 28 20.95 -13.47 -24.54
C LYS A 28 21.76 -12.22 -24.75
N THR A 29 22.57 -11.90 -23.74
CA THR A 29 23.58 -10.86 -23.88
C THR A 29 24.66 -11.35 -24.85
N PRO A 30 25.16 -10.51 -25.79
CA PRO A 30 26.27 -10.88 -26.65
C PRO A 30 27.47 -11.34 -25.81
N ALA A 31 28.08 -12.47 -26.18
CA ALA A 31 29.19 -13.05 -25.44
C ALA A 31 30.35 -12.04 -25.31
N ARG A 32 30.65 -11.58 -24.09
CA ARG A 32 31.79 -10.71 -23.83
C ARG A 32 33.08 -11.54 -23.80
N ARG A 33 34.00 -11.26 -24.73
CA ARG A 33 35.38 -11.78 -24.69
C ARG A 33 36.15 -11.08 -23.57
N GLY A 34 36.69 -11.85 -22.61
CA GLY A 34 37.59 -11.33 -21.57
C GLY A 34 37.47 -12.03 -20.21
N ARG A 35 38.38 -11.70 -19.29
CA ARG A 35 38.38 -12.22 -17.91
C ARG A 35 37.21 -11.63 -17.12
N LYS A 36 36.41 -12.49 -16.47
CA LYS A 36 35.32 -12.04 -15.58
C LYS A 36 35.89 -11.13 -14.48
N PRO A 37 35.36 -9.91 -14.27
CA PRO A 37 35.82 -9.02 -13.22
C PRO A 37 35.54 -9.61 -11.83
N LYS A 38 36.37 -9.27 -10.83
CA LYS A 38 36.23 -9.75 -9.44
C LYS A 38 34.92 -9.30 -8.76
N ARG A 39 34.33 -8.20 -9.22
CA ARG A 39 32.96 -7.77 -8.90
C ARG A 39 32.23 -7.53 -10.23
N PRO A 40 31.21 -8.32 -10.59
CA PRO A 40 30.43 -8.05 -11.79
C PRO A 40 29.72 -6.70 -11.64
N PRO A 41 29.83 -5.79 -12.62
CA PRO A 41 29.03 -4.57 -12.64
C PRO A 41 27.56 -4.94 -12.83
N THR A 42 26.64 -4.14 -12.29
CA THR A 42 25.21 -4.25 -12.60
C THR A 42 25.02 -4.03 -14.09
N LEU A 43 24.52 -5.05 -14.80
CA LEU A 43 24.36 -5.01 -16.26
C LEU A 43 22.97 -4.52 -16.63
N PRO A 44 22.79 -3.83 -17.78
CA PRO A 44 21.46 -3.56 -18.30
C PRO A 44 20.75 -4.90 -18.59
N HIS A 45 19.46 -4.95 -18.28
CA HIS A 45 18.64 -6.11 -18.60
C HIS A 45 18.47 -6.23 -20.13
N PRO A 46 18.85 -7.37 -20.76
CA PRO A 46 19.02 -7.47 -22.21
C PRO A 46 17.73 -7.29 -23.03
N PHE A 47 16.58 -7.53 -22.42
CA PHE A 47 15.27 -7.39 -23.05
C PHE A 47 14.30 -6.55 -22.21
N ALA A 48 14.81 -5.58 -21.46
CA ALA A 48 13.93 -4.59 -20.84
C ALA A 48 13.41 -3.60 -21.89
N ALA A 49 12.12 -3.28 -21.82
CA ALA A 49 11.51 -2.22 -22.61
C ALA A 49 12.16 -0.87 -22.29
N ASP A 50 12.35 -0.03 -23.30
CA ASP A 50 12.88 1.31 -23.12
C ASP A 50 11.82 2.29 -22.57
N HIS A 51 12.26 3.51 -22.23
CA HIS A 51 11.35 4.53 -21.71
C HIS A 51 10.25 4.92 -22.68
N VAL A 52 10.54 4.96 -23.99
CA VAL A 52 9.54 5.36 -25.00
C VAL A 52 8.38 4.37 -24.98
N ALA A 53 8.70 3.08 -25.00
CA ALA A 53 7.70 2.03 -25.02
C ALA A 53 6.95 1.91 -23.68
N LEU A 54 7.62 2.16 -22.55
CA LEU A 54 6.96 2.21 -21.24
C LEU A 54 6.01 3.41 -21.12
N THR A 55 6.44 4.61 -21.53
CA THR A 55 5.61 5.81 -21.51
C THR A 55 4.40 5.66 -22.42
N GLU A 56 4.55 5.05 -23.60
CA GLU A 56 3.44 4.73 -24.50
C GLU A 56 2.45 3.75 -23.84
N ALA A 57 2.94 2.67 -23.24
CA ALA A 57 2.12 1.67 -22.57
C ALA A 57 1.37 2.21 -21.33
N LEU A 58 1.87 3.29 -20.72
CA LEU A 58 1.32 3.95 -19.53
C LEU A 58 0.57 5.26 -19.85
N GLY A 59 0.40 5.58 -21.14
CA GLY A 59 -0.35 6.77 -21.57
C GLY A 59 0.29 8.11 -21.18
N GLY A 60 1.62 8.17 -21.03
CA GLY A 60 2.34 9.41 -20.75
C GLY A 60 2.54 9.77 -19.27
N SER A 61 2.08 8.93 -18.34
CA SER A 61 2.11 9.22 -16.90
C SER A 61 3.44 8.82 -16.24
N GLY A 62 3.85 9.59 -15.23
CA GLY A 62 4.98 9.29 -14.35
C GLY A 62 6.35 9.73 -14.85
N GLU A 63 7.35 9.55 -14.00
CA GLU A 63 8.72 10.04 -14.20
C GLU A 63 9.66 8.91 -14.64
N PRO A 64 10.39 9.06 -15.76
CA PRO A 64 11.41 8.10 -16.18
C PRO A 64 12.56 7.97 -15.18
N GLY A 65 12.97 6.75 -14.88
CA GLY A 65 14.08 6.45 -13.97
C GLY A 65 14.77 5.12 -14.27
N MET A 66 15.76 4.77 -13.46
CA MET A 66 16.43 3.47 -13.56
C MET A 66 16.39 2.79 -12.20
N ALA A 67 16.11 1.49 -12.18
CA ALA A 67 16.15 0.68 -10.97
C ALA A 67 17.14 -0.48 -11.12
N ALA A 68 17.89 -0.75 -10.04
CA ALA A 68 18.66 -1.97 -9.91
C ALA A 68 17.78 -3.04 -9.25
N ILE A 69 17.39 -4.05 -10.01
CA ILE A 69 16.51 -5.14 -9.55
C ILE A 69 17.26 -6.48 -9.53
N LEU A 70 16.88 -7.35 -8.60
CA LEU A 70 17.36 -8.72 -8.56
C LEU A 70 16.43 -9.64 -9.35
N LEU A 71 17.00 -10.37 -10.31
CA LEU A 71 16.28 -11.34 -11.12
C LEU A 71 16.96 -12.71 -11.08
N PRO A 72 16.19 -13.80 -11.16
CA PRO A 72 16.74 -15.12 -11.42
C PRO A 72 17.59 -15.11 -12.69
N ALA A 73 18.76 -15.73 -12.67
CA ALA A 73 19.69 -15.75 -13.79
C ALA A 73 20.36 -17.11 -13.98
N ALA A 74 20.58 -17.48 -15.24
CA ALA A 74 21.40 -18.62 -15.62
C ALA A 74 22.76 -18.10 -16.10
N GLY A 75 23.74 -18.05 -15.19
CA GLY A 75 25.05 -17.47 -15.48
C GLY A 75 25.01 -15.93 -15.51
N SER A 76 25.11 -15.32 -16.70
CA SER A 76 25.02 -13.86 -16.87
C SER A 76 23.70 -13.38 -17.48
N ASP A 77 22.86 -14.30 -17.95
CA ASP A 77 21.61 -13.97 -18.62
C ASP A 77 20.43 -14.13 -17.66
N PRO A 78 19.55 -13.12 -17.55
CA PRO A 78 18.36 -13.22 -16.72
C PRO A 78 17.39 -14.24 -17.33
N LEU A 79 16.72 -14.98 -16.45
CA LEU A 79 15.62 -15.86 -16.84
C LEU A 79 14.40 -14.98 -17.16
N PRO A 80 13.77 -15.16 -18.34
CA PRO A 80 12.58 -14.40 -18.69
C PRO A 80 11.42 -14.77 -17.76
N SER A 81 10.48 -13.84 -17.54
CA SER A 81 9.28 -14.17 -16.78
C SER A 81 8.48 -15.28 -17.47
N PRO A 82 7.73 -16.10 -16.72
CA PRO A 82 6.95 -17.22 -17.30
C PRO A 82 5.97 -16.80 -18.41
N GLY A 83 5.51 -15.54 -18.39
CA GLY A 83 4.64 -14.98 -19.42
C GLY A 83 5.32 -14.68 -20.76
N CYS A 84 6.66 -14.58 -20.80
CA CYS A 84 7.44 -14.35 -22.01
C CYS A 84 7.53 -15.61 -22.88
N ASP A 85 7.66 -16.78 -22.26
CA ASP A 85 7.72 -18.08 -22.94
C ASP A 85 6.98 -19.16 -22.14
N PRO A 86 5.73 -19.47 -22.52
CA PRO A 86 4.92 -20.50 -21.88
C PRO A 86 5.53 -21.92 -21.91
N GLY A 87 6.59 -22.16 -22.69
CA GLY A 87 7.31 -23.44 -22.75
C GLY A 87 8.61 -23.48 -21.94
N SER A 88 8.99 -22.37 -21.28
CA SER A 88 10.24 -22.29 -20.54
C SER A 88 10.21 -23.14 -19.27
N VAL A 89 11.24 -23.96 -19.08
CA VAL A 89 11.42 -24.72 -17.83
C VAL A 89 11.93 -23.76 -16.77
N ILE A 90 11.10 -23.47 -15.78
CA ILE A 90 11.50 -22.70 -14.60
C ILE A 90 12.33 -23.63 -13.71
N PRO A 91 13.61 -23.33 -13.44
CA PRO A 91 14.41 -24.16 -12.57
C PRO A 91 13.95 -24.05 -11.12
N ASP A 92 14.03 -25.16 -10.37
CA ASP A 92 13.68 -25.20 -8.94
C ASP A 92 14.55 -24.27 -8.09
N LEU A 93 15.81 -24.07 -8.49
CA LEU A 93 16.74 -23.10 -7.92
C LEU A 93 17.43 -22.29 -9.02
N ALA A 94 17.52 -20.99 -8.81
CA ALA A 94 18.29 -20.08 -9.65
C ALA A 94 19.06 -19.10 -8.79
N ASP A 95 20.29 -18.79 -9.20
CA ASP A 95 21.04 -17.68 -8.62
C ASP A 95 20.36 -16.36 -9.00
N CYS A 96 20.34 -15.39 -8.08
CA CYS A 96 19.84 -14.04 -8.37
C CYS A 96 21.00 -13.12 -8.74
N SER A 97 20.86 -12.39 -9.84
CA SER A 97 21.81 -11.37 -10.28
C SER A 97 21.14 -10.01 -10.36
N SER A 98 21.93 -8.94 -10.14
CA SER A 98 21.44 -7.57 -10.19
C SER A 98 21.51 -7.02 -11.61
N TYR A 99 20.40 -6.46 -12.08
CA TYR A 99 20.24 -5.85 -13.39
C TYR A 99 19.69 -4.43 -13.29
N LEU A 100 20.12 -3.56 -14.18
CA LEU A 100 19.53 -2.23 -14.37
C LEU A 100 18.39 -2.32 -15.37
N VAL A 101 17.21 -1.82 -14.99
CA VAL A 101 16.03 -1.71 -15.85
C VAL A 101 15.53 -0.26 -15.92
N PRO A 102 15.05 0.20 -17.08
CA PRO A 102 14.24 1.41 -17.18
C PRO A 102 12.96 1.26 -16.37
N THR A 103 12.61 2.27 -15.59
CA THR A 103 11.36 2.35 -14.84
C THR A 103 10.61 3.64 -15.15
N ILE A 104 9.31 3.62 -14.93
CA ILE A 104 8.46 4.80 -14.78
C ILE A 104 7.94 4.81 -13.34
N SER A 105 8.22 5.88 -12.60
CA SER A 105 7.85 6.05 -11.19
C SER A 105 6.66 7.02 -11.07
N MET A 106 5.67 6.69 -10.26
CA MET A 106 4.46 7.51 -10.08
C MET A 106 3.82 7.32 -8.70
N SER A 107 2.84 8.16 -8.35
CA SER A 107 1.86 7.83 -7.29
C SER A 107 1.06 6.59 -7.69
N ILE A 108 0.28 6.01 -6.79
CA ILE A 108 -0.39 4.74 -7.07
C ILE A 108 -1.45 4.99 -8.14
N PRO A 109 -1.37 4.38 -9.34
CA PRO A 109 -2.32 4.68 -10.42
C PRO A 109 -3.62 3.87 -10.19
N ILE A 110 -4.43 4.30 -9.23
CA ILE A 110 -5.55 3.52 -8.66
C ILE A 110 -6.56 3.12 -9.74
N ALA A 111 -6.94 4.05 -10.62
CA ALA A 111 -7.90 3.76 -11.69
C ALA A 111 -7.39 2.67 -12.64
N HIS A 112 -6.12 2.75 -13.05
CA HIS A 112 -5.47 1.75 -13.89
C HIS A 112 -5.37 0.39 -13.19
N LEU A 113 -4.98 0.37 -11.91
CA LEU A 113 -4.87 -0.87 -11.14
C LEU A 113 -6.22 -1.52 -10.85
N ALA A 114 -7.27 -0.72 -10.63
CA ALA A 114 -8.63 -1.20 -10.42
C ALA A 114 -9.21 -1.82 -11.70
N ASP A 115 -8.93 -1.23 -12.87
CA ASP A 115 -9.40 -1.69 -14.17
C ASP A 115 -8.25 -1.73 -15.18
N LEU A 116 -7.57 -2.88 -15.25
CA LEU A 116 -6.38 -3.05 -16.09
C LEU A 116 -6.78 -3.01 -17.57
N PRO A 117 -6.24 -2.07 -18.37
CA PRO A 117 -6.56 -1.96 -19.79
C PRO A 117 -6.35 -3.24 -20.58
N ALA A 118 -7.35 -3.59 -21.41
CA ALA A 118 -7.23 -4.71 -22.35
C ALA A 118 -6.16 -4.41 -23.42
N GLY A 119 -5.52 -5.47 -23.94
CA GLY A 119 -4.48 -5.37 -24.97
C GLY A 119 -3.05 -5.23 -24.42
N THR A 120 -2.89 -4.81 -23.18
CA THR A 120 -1.59 -4.81 -22.47
C THR A 120 -1.40 -6.12 -21.71
N ARG A 121 -0.19 -6.69 -21.73
CA ARG A 121 0.15 -7.86 -20.92
C ARG A 121 0.74 -7.43 -19.60
N TYR A 122 0.22 -7.99 -18.51
CA TYR A 122 0.68 -7.72 -17.16
C TYR A 122 1.29 -8.99 -16.56
N GLY A 123 2.49 -8.87 -16.00
CA GLY A 123 3.12 -9.93 -15.24
C GLY A 123 2.47 -10.12 -13.86
N ALA A 124 2.80 -11.23 -13.20
CA ALA A 124 2.22 -11.58 -11.88
C ALA A 124 2.43 -10.49 -10.82
N THR A 125 3.54 -9.75 -10.88
CA THR A 125 3.82 -8.64 -9.96
C THR A 125 2.86 -7.48 -10.12
N HIS A 126 2.57 -7.05 -11.35
CA HIS A 126 1.60 -5.99 -11.62
C HIS A 126 0.16 -6.42 -11.29
N GLN A 127 -0.19 -7.66 -11.66
CA GLN A 127 -1.50 -8.23 -11.32
C GLN A 127 -1.72 -8.34 -9.82
N PHE A 128 -0.68 -8.66 -9.05
CA PHE A 128 -0.74 -8.67 -7.59
C PHE A 128 -1.10 -7.28 -7.04
N TRP A 129 -0.37 -6.23 -7.43
CA TRP A 129 -0.68 -4.87 -6.96
C TRP A 129 -2.07 -4.39 -7.40
N ALA A 130 -2.54 -4.81 -8.58
CA ALA A 130 -3.92 -4.58 -9.00
C ALA A 130 -4.95 -5.24 -8.06
N GLN A 131 -4.67 -6.45 -7.54
CA GLN A 131 -5.54 -7.09 -6.54
C GLN A 131 -5.52 -6.35 -5.20
N VAL A 132 -4.35 -5.87 -4.75
CA VAL A 132 -4.22 -5.10 -3.50
C VAL A 132 -4.94 -3.75 -3.62
N ALA A 133 -4.81 -3.05 -4.75
CA ALA A 133 -5.52 -1.79 -5.01
C ALA A 133 -7.04 -1.95 -5.03
N ARG A 134 -7.57 -3.01 -5.66
CA ARG A 134 -9.01 -3.34 -5.60
C ARG A 134 -9.49 -3.62 -4.18
N PHE A 135 -8.64 -4.26 -3.38
CA PHE A 135 -8.97 -4.50 -1.98
C PHE A 135 -9.01 -3.18 -1.18
N ALA A 136 -8.02 -2.29 -1.36
CA ALA A 136 -8.04 -0.95 -0.76
C ALA A 136 -9.29 -0.15 -1.15
N LEU A 137 -9.69 -0.19 -2.43
CA LEU A 137 -10.94 0.44 -2.87
C LEU A 137 -12.16 -0.13 -2.13
N GLY A 138 -12.22 -1.45 -1.96
CA GLY A 138 -13.27 -2.11 -1.18
C GLY A 138 -13.32 -1.63 0.27
N LEU A 139 -12.16 -1.45 0.92
CA LEU A 139 -12.07 -0.90 2.28
C LEU A 139 -12.62 0.53 2.33
N VAL A 140 -12.26 1.39 1.37
CA VAL A 140 -12.77 2.77 1.32
C VAL A 140 -14.29 2.81 1.10
N VAL A 141 -14.82 1.98 0.19
CA VAL A 141 -16.27 1.87 -0.05
C VAL A 141 -17.02 1.45 1.21
N GLN A 142 -16.43 0.55 2.00
CA GLN A 142 -16.97 0.12 3.29
C GLN A 142 -16.68 1.08 4.45
N GLN A 143 -16.04 2.23 4.17
CA GLN A 143 -15.61 3.20 5.19
C GLN A 143 -14.67 2.58 6.26
N SER A 144 -13.93 1.55 5.90
CA SER A 144 -12.99 0.84 6.77
C SER A 144 -11.60 1.45 6.69
N PHE A 145 -11.48 2.67 7.18
CA PHE A 145 -10.21 3.40 7.32
C PHE A 145 -10.28 4.36 8.51
N VAL A 146 -9.11 4.72 9.05
CA VAL A 146 -8.98 5.59 10.22
C VAL A 146 -7.82 6.57 9.99
N PRO A 147 -7.82 7.73 10.67
CA PRO A 147 -6.63 8.58 10.64
C PRO A 147 -5.50 7.89 11.41
N GLY A 148 -4.30 7.90 10.82
CA GLY A 148 -3.04 7.42 11.36
C GLY A 148 -2.00 8.53 11.50
N PRO A 149 -0.80 8.23 12.03
CA PRO A 149 0.28 9.20 12.20
C PRO A 149 0.75 9.84 10.90
N ARG A 150 0.65 9.12 9.78
CA ARG A 150 1.13 9.56 8.44
C ARG A 150 0.00 9.87 7.47
N GLY A 151 -1.23 10.03 7.96
CA GLY A 151 -2.43 10.23 7.15
C GLY A 151 -3.42 9.10 7.30
N TRP A 152 -4.36 8.92 6.36
CA TRP A 152 -5.34 7.83 6.44
C TRP A 152 -4.71 6.45 6.29
N GLU A 153 -5.15 5.52 7.11
CA GLU A 153 -4.69 4.12 7.11
C GLU A 153 -5.85 3.15 6.96
N ALA A 154 -5.57 2.00 6.37
CA ALA A 154 -6.52 0.92 6.21
C ALA A 154 -6.89 0.32 7.58
N LEU A 155 -8.19 0.24 7.88
CA LEU A 155 -8.67 -0.37 9.10
C LEU A 155 -9.00 -1.84 8.83
N ILE A 156 -8.12 -2.76 9.26
CA ILE A 156 -8.24 -4.19 8.98
C ILE A 156 -8.94 -4.91 10.15
N ARG A 157 -10.17 -5.42 9.91
CA ARG A 157 -11.01 -6.08 10.93
C ARG A 157 -11.61 -7.38 10.41
N GLY A 158 -11.92 -8.32 11.31
CA GLY A 158 -12.63 -9.56 10.96
C GLY A 158 -11.99 -10.31 9.80
N GLU A 159 -12.80 -10.64 8.78
CA GLU A 159 -12.40 -11.38 7.58
C GLU A 159 -11.34 -10.68 6.73
N ASP A 160 -11.20 -9.34 6.83
CA ASP A 160 -10.16 -8.60 6.11
C ASP A 160 -8.75 -9.00 6.56
N ARG A 161 -8.60 -9.45 7.82
CA ARG A 161 -7.32 -9.99 8.33
C ARG A 161 -6.90 -11.22 7.55
N ASP A 162 -7.83 -12.14 7.31
CA ASP A 162 -7.56 -13.34 6.52
C ASP A 162 -7.22 -12.99 5.07
N ARG A 163 -7.84 -11.94 4.53
CA ARG A 163 -7.52 -11.43 3.20
C ARG A 163 -6.12 -10.85 3.12
N VAL A 164 -5.70 -10.05 4.11
CA VAL A 164 -4.31 -9.55 4.21
C VAL A 164 -3.33 -10.71 4.33
N ILE A 165 -3.59 -11.72 5.18
CA ILE A 165 -2.74 -12.91 5.31
C ILE A 165 -2.60 -13.64 3.97
N ARG A 166 -3.70 -13.81 3.22
CA ARG A 166 -3.66 -14.42 1.88
C ARG A 166 -2.85 -13.59 0.89
N LEU A 167 -3.02 -12.27 0.87
CA LEU A 167 -2.24 -11.37 0.01
C LEU A 167 -0.75 -11.43 0.36
N THR A 168 -0.40 -11.36 1.64
CA THR A 168 0.99 -11.46 2.12
C THR A 168 1.64 -12.78 1.71
N ARG A 169 0.92 -13.91 1.78
CA ARG A 169 1.40 -15.22 1.31
C ARG A 169 1.51 -15.32 -0.20
N ALA A 170 0.66 -14.61 -0.93
CA ALA A 170 0.65 -14.57 -2.40
C ALA A 170 1.60 -13.52 -2.99
N LEU A 171 2.21 -12.67 -2.16
CA LEU A 171 3.13 -11.62 -2.59
C LEU A 171 4.27 -12.23 -3.43
N PRO A 172 4.38 -11.88 -4.73
CA PRO A 172 5.46 -12.39 -5.55
C PRO A 172 6.81 -12.01 -4.95
N PRO A 173 7.75 -12.97 -4.75
CA PRO A 173 9.05 -12.69 -4.13
C PRO A 173 9.82 -11.56 -4.84
N ALA A 174 9.67 -11.48 -6.16
CA ALA A 174 10.19 -10.40 -7.00
C ALA A 174 9.85 -9.00 -6.45
N CYS A 175 8.61 -8.74 -6.05
CA CYS A 175 8.20 -7.43 -5.51
C CYS A 175 9.05 -7.04 -4.30
N ARG A 176 9.37 -7.99 -3.41
CA ARG A 176 10.20 -7.74 -2.22
C ARG A 176 11.65 -7.47 -2.58
N PHE A 177 12.22 -8.29 -3.45
CA PHE A 177 13.61 -8.12 -3.88
C PHE A 177 13.82 -6.83 -4.66
N TRP A 178 12.85 -6.43 -5.49
CA TRP A 178 12.91 -5.19 -6.25
C TRP A 178 12.73 -3.97 -5.37
N ALA A 179 11.81 -4.02 -4.39
CA ALA A 179 11.65 -2.98 -3.38
C ALA A 179 12.92 -2.76 -2.54
N ALA A 180 13.72 -3.80 -2.32
CA ALA A 180 15.01 -3.71 -1.63
C ALA A 180 16.10 -2.99 -2.46
N GLY A 181 15.98 -3.01 -3.79
CA GLY A 181 17.01 -2.55 -4.71
C GLY A 181 18.30 -3.38 -4.67
N GLY A 182 19.34 -2.92 -5.37
CA GLY A 182 20.59 -3.67 -5.61
C GLY A 182 21.47 -3.99 -4.39
N GLY A 183 21.10 -3.56 -3.18
CA GLY A 183 21.86 -3.84 -1.95
C GLY A 183 21.07 -3.70 -0.64
N GLY A 184 19.75 -3.48 -0.71
CA GLY A 184 18.92 -3.35 0.48
C GLY A 184 18.47 -4.69 1.04
N ARG A 185 18.03 -4.66 2.29
CA ARG A 185 17.37 -5.81 2.93
C ARG A 185 15.94 -5.90 2.39
N PRO A 186 15.48 -7.07 1.92
CA PRO A 186 14.08 -7.24 1.52
C PRO A 186 13.14 -6.84 2.64
N PRO A 187 12.13 -6.00 2.37
CA PRO A 187 11.16 -5.59 3.37
C PRO A 187 10.39 -6.81 3.89
N ASP A 188 9.84 -6.65 5.09
CA ASP A 188 8.89 -7.61 5.61
C ASP A 188 7.67 -7.68 4.67
N PRO A 189 7.21 -8.90 4.28
CA PRO A 189 6.09 -9.07 3.36
C PRO A 189 4.81 -8.36 3.81
N GLU A 190 4.47 -8.47 5.10
CA GLU A 190 3.26 -7.91 5.65
C GLU A 190 3.37 -6.39 5.71
N ALA A 191 4.50 -5.87 6.18
CA ALA A 191 4.77 -4.43 6.19
C ALA A 191 4.67 -3.81 4.78
N LEU A 192 5.16 -4.50 3.75
CA LEU A 192 5.10 -3.99 2.36
C LEU A 192 3.66 -3.96 1.81
N VAL A 193 2.86 -4.98 2.11
CA VAL A 193 1.44 -5.01 1.70
C VAL A 193 0.65 -3.96 2.47
N THR A 194 0.85 -3.86 3.79
CA THR A 194 0.18 -2.89 4.65
C THR A 194 0.55 -1.46 4.27
N SER A 195 1.80 -1.16 3.96
CA SER A 195 2.18 0.19 3.53
C SER A 195 1.52 0.56 2.20
N PHE A 196 1.53 -0.35 1.21
CA PHE A 196 0.81 -0.10 -0.05
C PHE A 196 -0.70 0.11 0.17
N LEU A 197 -1.33 -0.68 1.04
CA LEU A 197 -2.75 -0.50 1.40
C LEU A 197 -3.00 0.87 2.03
N ASN A 198 -2.19 1.27 3.00
CA ASN A 198 -2.32 2.56 3.68
C ASN A 198 -2.13 3.72 2.69
N HIS A 199 -1.11 3.69 1.84
CA HIS A 199 -0.90 4.71 0.82
C HIS A 199 -2.02 4.76 -0.22
N THR A 200 -2.56 3.60 -0.64
CA THR A 200 -3.69 3.56 -1.57
C THR A 200 -4.96 4.14 -0.93
N VAL A 201 -5.26 3.76 0.32
CA VAL A 201 -6.40 4.32 1.08
C VAL A 201 -6.22 5.81 1.26
N HIS A 202 -5.01 6.25 1.63
CA HIS A 202 -4.66 7.65 1.77
C HIS A 202 -4.97 8.44 0.50
N GLU A 203 -4.46 8.00 -0.66
CA GLU A 203 -4.64 8.68 -1.94
C GLU A 203 -6.12 8.73 -2.37
N ILE A 204 -6.92 7.68 -2.13
CA ILE A 204 -8.36 7.69 -2.42
C ILE A 204 -9.09 8.71 -1.54
N VAL A 205 -8.82 8.68 -0.22
CA VAL A 205 -9.54 9.51 0.75
C VAL A 205 -9.15 10.98 0.59
N THR A 206 -7.87 11.29 0.42
CA THR A 206 -7.42 12.67 0.21
C THR A 206 -7.88 13.23 -1.14
N GLY A 207 -7.90 12.42 -2.21
CA GLY A 207 -8.49 12.81 -3.49
C GLY A 207 -9.97 13.20 -3.38
N ALA A 208 -10.74 12.54 -2.51
CA ALA A 208 -12.13 12.91 -2.23
C ALA A 208 -12.27 14.19 -1.36
N LEU A 209 -11.19 14.62 -0.70
CA LEU A 209 -11.15 15.77 0.22
C LEU A 209 -10.45 17.01 -0.36
N GLU A 210 -9.90 16.95 -1.58
CA GLU A 210 -9.10 18.02 -2.19
C GLU A 210 -9.81 19.39 -2.12
N ASP A 211 -11.10 19.42 -2.46
CA ASP A 211 -11.95 20.62 -2.45
C ASP A 211 -12.59 20.94 -1.09
N ARG A 212 -12.28 20.19 -0.04
CA ARG A 212 -12.90 20.31 1.30
C ARG A 212 -11.86 20.74 2.34
N PRO A 213 -11.77 22.04 2.69
CA PRO A 213 -10.87 22.49 3.75
C PRO A 213 -11.32 21.99 5.12
N LEU A 214 -10.47 21.20 5.77
CA LEU A 214 -10.68 20.76 7.15
C LEU A 214 -10.20 21.82 8.17
N LEU A 215 -9.30 22.70 7.75
CA LEU A 215 -8.84 23.83 8.57
C LEU A 215 -9.54 25.14 8.17
N PRO A 216 -9.84 26.02 9.13
CA PRO A 216 -10.35 27.34 8.83
C PRO A 216 -9.31 28.16 8.04
N LYS A 217 -9.79 29.03 7.15
CA LYS A 217 -8.91 29.93 6.40
C LYS A 217 -8.09 30.79 7.37
N PRO A 218 -6.75 30.83 7.24
CA PRO A 218 -5.91 31.66 8.09
C PRO A 218 -6.37 33.12 8.03
N ARG A 219 -6.50 33.77 9.20
CA ARG A 219 -6.77 35.20 9.31
C ARG A 219 -5.49 35.93 9.69
N GLY A 220 -5.18 37.02 8.97
CA GLY A 220 -4.03 37.88 9.27
C GLY A 220 -2.75 37.48 8.56
N ARG A 221 -1.61 37.87 9.13
CA ARG A 221 -0.29 37.68 8.52
C ARG A 221 0.08 36.18 8.47
N PRO A 222 0.71 35.69 7.38
CA PRO A 222 1.20 34.32 7.30
C PRO A 222 2.11 33.97 8.49
N ARG A 223 1.86 32.83 9.12
CA ARG A 223 2.71 32.30 10.19
C ARG A 223 4.02 31.80 9.60
N LYS A 224 5.13 32.01 10.31
CA LYS A 224 6.45 31.51 9.88
C LYS A 224 6.61 29.99 10.02
N LYS A 225 5.85 29.37 10.93
CA LYS A 225 5.87 27.93 11.23
C LYS A 225 4.44 27.45 11.41
N ILE A 226 4.09 26.36 10.77
CA ILE A 226 2.81 25.67 10.92
C ILE A 226 2.99 24.61 12.01
N PRO A 227 2.19 24.61 13.10
CA PRO A 227 2.29 23.60 14.15
C PRO A 227 2.08 22.18 13.61
N PRO A 228 2.71 21.13 14.19
CA PRO A 228 2.55 19.74 13.74
C PRO A 228 1.10 19.28 13.64
N GLY A 229 0.22 19.68 14.57
CA GLY A 229 -1.20 19.35 14.49
C GLY A 229 -1.92 19.94 13.28
N GLU A 230 -1.59 21.18 12.87
CA GLU A 230 -2.13 21.75 11.62
C GLU A 230 -1.55 21.04 10.39
N GLN A 231 -0.26 20.69 10.41
CA GLN A 231 0.35 19.90 9.33
C GLN A 231 -0.28 18.52 9.17
N TRP A 232 -0.62 17.84 10.27
CA TRP A 232 -1.29 16.55 10.24
C TRP A 232 -2.69 16.63 9.61
N VAL A 233 -3.46 17.68 9.90
CA VAL A 233 -4.75 17.92 9.24
C VAL A 233 -4.57 18.28 7.77
N GLU A 234 -3.52 19.02 7.42
CA GLU A 234 -3.15 19.27 6.01
C GLU A 234 -2.86 17.96 5.27
N ILE A 235 -2.13 17.02 5.90
CA ILE A 235 -1.87 15.67 5.36
C ILE A 235 -3.17 14.88 5.18
N LEU A 236 -4.03 14.83 6.19
CA LEU A 236 -5.34 14.16 6.09
C LEU A 236 -6.27 14.76 5.04
N SER A 237 -6.01 16.00 4.60
CA SER A 237 -6.80 16.66 3.56
C SER A 237 -6.11 16.72 2.19
N GLY A 238 -4.96 16.06 2.03
CA GLY A 238 -4.20 16.05 0.76
C GLY A 238 -3.55 17.38 0.39
N ARG A 239 -3.45 18.33 1.33
CA ARG A 239 -2.81 19.65 1.08
C ARG A 239 -1.31 19.65 1.36
N ARG A 240 -0.81 18.55 1.89
CA ARG A 240 0.58 18.35 2.30
C ARG A 240 0.92 16.88 2.21
N ASP A 241 2.09 16.59 1.69
CA ASP A 241 2.56 15.22 1.52
C ASP A 241 3.25 14.67 2.77
N ASP A 242 3.96 15.52 3.54
CA ASP A 242 4.70 15.11 4.74
C ASP A 242 4.93 16.27 5.73
N PHE A 243 5.29 15.92 6.96
CA PHE A 243 5.71 16.86 7.99
C PHE A 243 6.98 17.62 7.60
N THR A 244 7.04 18.89 7.97
CA THR A 244 8.17 19.78 7.73
C THR A 244 8.53 20.54 8.99
N GLY A 245 9.83 20.70 9.27
CA GLY A 245 10.32 21.47 10.41
C GLY A 245 11.27 20.68 11.31
N ASP A 246 11.15 20.91 12.62
CA ASP A 246 12.06 20.37 13.62
C ASP A 246 11.79 18.88 13.87
N ALA A 247 12.77 18.02 13.54
CA ALA A 247 12.61 16.57 13.61
C ALA A 247 12.29 16.04 15.03
N PRO A 248 12.90 16.54 16.12
CA PRO A 248 12.50 16.18 17.49
C PRO A 248 11.04 16.53 17.82
N GLU A 249 10.57 17.73 17.44
CA GLU A 249 9.17 18.13 17.64
C GLU A 249 8.20 17.24 16.85
N ILE A 250 8.52 16.92 15.59
CA ILE A 250 7.72 16.01 14.76
C ILE A 250 7.69 14.62 15.39
N THR A 251 8.85 14.07 15.79
CA THR A 251 8.95 12.76 16.43
C THR A 251 8.11 12.69 17.70
N ARG A 252 8.17 13.75 18.53
CA ARG A 252 7.37 13.85 19.75
C ARG A 252 5.87 13.86 19.42
N PHE A 253 5.44 14.71 18.48
CA PHE A 253 4.04 14.80 18.08
C PHE A 253 3.53 13.48 17.51
N SER A 254 4.31 12.81 16.65
CA SER A 254 3.96 11.49 16.11
C SER A 254 3.80 10.44 17.22
N GLY A 255 4.66 10.45 18.24
CA GLY A 255 4.51 9.57 19.40
C GLY A 255 3.27 9.84 20.24
N GLU A 256 2.97 11.12 20.51
CA GLU A 256 1.72 11.52 21.20
C GLU A 256 0.47 11.13 20.38
N LEU A 257 0.56 11.27 19.06
CA LEU A 257 -0.51 10.92 18.12
C LEU A 257 -0.71 9.41 18.03
N ASP A 258 0.37 8.62 17.95
CA ASP A 258 0.32 7.16 17.97
C ASP A 258 -0.31 6.66 19.29
N GLU A 259 0.06 7.24 20.43
CA GLU A 259 -0.53 6.90 21.72
C GLU A 259 -2.03 7.24 21.78
N TRP A 260 -2.43 8.40 21.24
CA TRP A 260 -3.82 8.83 21.22
C TRP A 260 -4.70 8.02 20.25
N LEU A 261 -4.17 7.70 19.06
CA LEU A 261 -4.85 6.91 18.03
C LEU A 261 -4.84 5.42 18.34
N SER A 262 -3.88 4.94 19.14
CA SER A 262 -3.82 3.55 19.56
C SER A 262 -5.14 3.17 20.24
N PRO A 263 -5.94 2.29 19.63
CA PRO A 263 -7.10 1.74 20.30
C PRO A 263 -6.57 0.79 21.36
N LYS A 264 -6.32 1.28 22.58
CA LYS A 264 -6.30 0.42 23.77
C LYS A 264 -7.74 0.04 24.15
N ILE A 265 -8.53 -0.39 23.18
CA ILE A 265 -9.56 -1.37 23.45
C ILE A 265 -8.81 -2.69 23.26
N ASP A 266 -8.11 -3.14 24.32
CA ASP A 266 -7.65 -4.51 24.36
C ASP A 266 -8.84 -5.40 23.95
N PRO A 267 -8.64 -6.49 23.17
CA PRO A 267 -9.65 -7.52 22.98
C PRO A 267 -9.93 -8.14 24.35
N GLY A 268 -10.72 -7.42 25.13
CA GLY A 268 -11.15 -7.78 26.44
C GLY A 268 -12.31 -8.76 26.34
N PRO A 269 -12.74 -9.29 27.49
CA PRO A 269 -13.89 -10.18 27.54
C PRO A 269 -15.18 -9.52 27.04
N LEU A 270 -15.22 -8.19 26.92
CA LEU A 270 -16.38 -7.42 26.52
C LEU A 270 -16.05 -6.51 25.33
N ARG A 271 -16.97 -6.41 24.38
CA ARG A 271 -16.96 -5.44 23.27
C ARG A 271 -18.19 -4.54 23.34
N ALA A 272 -18.07 -3.31 22.84
CA ALA A 272 -19.23 -2.44 22.66
C ALA A 272 -20.22 -3.08 21.67
N CYS A 273 -21.50 -3.06 22.03
CA CYS A 273 -22.60 -3.58 21.22
C CYS A 273 -23.69 -2.50 21.13
N PHE A 274 -24.14 -2.22 19.92
CA PHE A 274 -25.24 -1.30 19.66
C PHE A 274 -26.38 -2.12 19.07
N ARG A 275 -27.53 -2.10 19.74
CA ARG A 275 -28.71 -2.83 19.30
C ARG A 275 -29.71 -1.83 18.76
N LEU A 276 -30.07 -2.01 17.49
CA LEU A 276 -31.17 -1.29 16.88
C LEU A 276 -32.46 -2.07 17.16
N GLU A 277 -33.40 -1.42 17.83
CA GLU A 277 -34.67 -2.00 18.25
C GLU A 277 -35.80 -1.42 17.39
N GLU A 278 -36.66 -2.32 16.90
CA GLU A 278 -37.82 -1.97 16.10
C GLU A 278 -38.84 -1.17 16.93
N PRO A 279 -39.61 -0.27 16.30
CA PRO A 279 -40.67 0.48 16.97
C PRO A 279 -41.70 -0.45 17.62
N GLU A 280 -42.15 -0.13 18.83
CA GLU A 280 -43.12 -0.96 19.58
C GLU A 280 -44.54 -0.92 18.97
N GLU A 281 -44.85 0.15 18.23
CA GLU A 281 -46.13 0.34 17.54
C GLU A 281 -45.90 0.25 16.03
N GLU A 282 -46.73 -0.53 15.32
CA GLU A 282 -46.62 -0.73 13.86
C GLU A 282 -46.75 0.57 13.05
N GLU A 283 -47.33 1.62 13.64
CA GLU A 283 -47.50 2.95 13.01
C GLU A 283 -46.37 3.93 13.34
N SER A 284 -45.42 3.55 14.20
CA SER A 284 -44.30 4.39 14.61
C SER A 284 -43.07 4.12 13.75
N ASP A 285 -42.42 5.18 13.28
CA ASP A 285 -41.12 5.13 12.58
C ASP A 285 -39.93 5.35 13.55
N GLU A 286 -40.16 5.35 14.86
CA GLU A 286 -39.14 5.68 15.86
C GLU A 286 -38.30 4.46 16.26
N TRP A 287 -37.19 4.27 15.55
CA TRP A 287 -36.20 3.24 15.88
C TRP A 287 -35.37 3.65 17.10
N ARG A 288 -35.18 2.71 18.04
CA ARG A 288 -34.36 2.95 19.24
C ARG A 288 -32.99 2.31 19.11
N LEU A 289 -31.93 3.09 19.30
CA LEU A 289 -30.58 2.57 19.43
C LEU A 289 -30.22 2.42 20.92
N SER A 290 -30.05 1.19 21.39
CA SER A 290 -29.65 0.88 22.76
C SER A 290 -28.17 0.45 22.82
N PHE A 291 -27.50 0.82 23.91
CA PHE A 291 -26.06 0.60 24.12
C PHE A 291 -25.83 -0.53 25.10
N HIS A 292 -24.91 -1.43 24.78
CA HIS A 292 -24.61 -2.64 25.54
C HIS A 292 -23.11 -2.97 25.54
N LEU A 293 -22.71 -3.82 26.47
CA LEU A 293 -21.47 -4.60 26.40
C LEU A 293 -21.82 -6.04 26.06
N GLN A 294 -21.16 -6.63 25.07
CA GLN A 294 -21.37 -8.02 24.66
C GLN A 294 -20.11 -8.83 24.96
N ALA A 295 -20.27 -10.06 25.46
CA ALA A 295 -19.13 -10.93 25.67
C ALA A 295 -18.49 -11.35 24.34
N THR A 296 -17.16 -11.36 24.30
CA THR A 296 -16.41 -11.64 23.08
C THR A 296 -16.43 -13.14 22.74
N ASP A 297 -16.43 -14.01 23.74
CA ASP A 297 -16.43 -15.48 23.66
C ASP A 297 -17.82 -16.09 23.51
N ASP A 298 -18.84 -15.46 24.08
CA ASP A 298 -20.25 -15.84 23.92
C ASP A 298 -21.11 -14.63 23.49
N PRO A 299 -21.37 -14.47 22.19
CA PRO A 299 -22.23 -13.39 21.67
C PRO A 299 -23.66 -13.38 22.23
N GLY A 300 -24.13 -14.45 22.87
CA GLY A 300 -25.44 -14.48 23.53
C GLY A 300 -25.50 -13.64 24.81
N ILE A 301 -24.34 -13.33 25.42
CA ILE A 301 -24.26 -12.55 26.66
C ILE A 301 -24.18 -11.07 26.32
N VAL A 302 -25.24 -10.33 26.62
CA VAL A 302 -25.38 -8.88 26.39
C VAL A 302 -25.77 -8.21 27.70
N ILE A 303 -25.00 -7.19 28.10
CA ILE A 303 -25.17 -6.42 29.33
C ILE A 303 -25.58 -4.98 28.95
N PRO A 304 -26.77 -4.50 29.36
CA PRO A 304 -27.17 -3.12 29.13
C PRO A 304 -26.15 -2.13 29.70
N ALA A 305 -25.80 -1.10 28.91
CA ALA A 305 -24.86 -0.08 29.37
C ALA A 305 -25.40 0.71 30.57
N ALA A 306 -26.72 0.85 30.68
CA ALA A 306 -27.38 1.46 31.85
C ALA A 306 -27.00 0.73 33.16
N ASP A 307 -27.02 -0.60 33.15
CA ASP A 307 -26.68 -1.42 34.33
C ASP A 307 -25.21 -1.27 34.75
N VAL A 308 -24.34 -0.92 33.80
CA VAL A 308 -22.92 -0.66 34.05
C VAL A 308 -22.71 0.75 34.57
N TRP A 309 -23.35 1.75 33.97
CA TRP A 309 -23.20 3.16 34.37
C TRP A 309 -23.79 3.47 35.75
N ASP A 310 -24.84 2.77 36.16
CA ASP A 310 -25.43 2.94 37.48
C ASP A 310 -24.59 2.30 38.61
N ARG A 311 -23.62 1.46 38.26
CA ARG A 311 -22.63 0.96 39.22
C ARG A 311 -21.51 1.99 39.36
N ARG A 312 -21.54 2.76 40.46
CA ARG A 312 -20.35 3.48 40.92
C ARG A 312 -19.23 2.46 41.14
N GLY A 313 -18.18 2.51 40.33
CA GLY A 313 -17.00 1.70 40.55
C GLY A 313 -16.45 1.99 41.94
N GLU A 314 -16.45 1.00 42.83
CA GLU A 314 -15.59 1.01 44.01
C GLU A 314 -14.16 0.86 43.49
N ALA A 315 -13.41 1.97 43.53
CA ALA A 315 -11.99 1.99 43.25
C ALA A 315 -11.18 1.35 44.38
#